data_AF-A0A7S1IG68-F1
#
_entry.id   AF-A0A7S1IG68-F1
#
_cell.length_a   1.000
_cell.length_b   1.000
_cell.length_c   1.000
_cell.angle_alpha   90.00
_cell.angle_beta   90.00
_cell.angle_gamma   90.00
#
_symmetry.space_group_name_H-M   'P 1'
#
loop_
_entity.id
_entity.type
_entity.pdbx_description
1 polymer ?
#
loop_
_entity_poly.entity_id
_entity_poly.type
_entity_poly.pdbx_seq_one_letter_code
_entity_poly.pdbx_strand_id
1 'polypeptide(L)'
;MSAIGGVQVAMQGAMHKAIDRAIEGTLPRFPSVNVGQVLQRHPFASQLVMSVANLVSADLLVQTCIERRDRVDWKRTSSFASLAVVYSGGIQYFMCVKVFKNLFPEATKITQQSFSQMLRNTKGLSDTAKQVAVKNFFLSPFVYFPTFYFFKELAHQKEGTTFSQTARTAISKYREEMVAQNKALLKFWIPADCVIFLLPLWLRLPMIHASSFVWTSILSARSGAKHKPLASTLRSTSEDVCVLHPKLRIQKSMTPKTVIPWTTATSTAALEAAFLAAQCRFLRTPEVMTF
;
A
#
# COMPACT_ATOMS: atom_id res chain seq x y z
N MET A 1 31.11 47.61 1.16
CA MET A 1 30.10 46.55 0.97
C MET A 1 30.54 45.15 1.46
N SER A 2 31.57 45.00 2.31
CA SER A 2 32.08 43.67 2.74
C SER A 2 31.69 43.24 4.17
N ALA A 3 31.03 44.11 4.96
CA ALA A 3 30.72 43.84 6.36
C ALA A 3 29.37 43.11 6.57
N ILE A 4 28.46 43.16 5.60
CA ILE A 4 27.09 42.62 5.73
C ILE A 4 27.08 41.09 5.56
N GLY A 5 28.00 40.52 4.76
CA GLY A 5 28.07 39.07 4.53
C GLY A 5 28.50 38.24 5.74
N GLY A 6 29.36 38.79 6.61
CA GLY A 6 29.87 38.07 7.79
C GLY A 6 28.81 37.82 8.86
N VAL A 7 27.87 38.76 9.04
CA VAL A 7 26.80 38.65 10.03
C VAL A 7 25.78 37.57 9.63
N GLN A 8 25.48 37.45 8.34
CA GLN A 8 24.52 36.47 7.84
C GLN A 8 25.02 35.02 7.99
N VAL A 9 26.32 34.78 7.76
CA VAL A 9 26.94 33.46 7.95
C VAL A 9 27.01 33.08 9.43
N ALA A 10 27.34 34.03 10.31
CA ALA A 10 27.36 33.80 11.75
C ALA A 10 25.95 33.47 12.30
N MET A 11 24.91 34.15 11.78
CA MET A 11 23.53 33.94 12.22
C MET A 11 22.97 32.58 11.75
N GLN A 12 23.29 32.14 10.52
CA GLN A 12 22.94 30.79 10.05
C GLN A 12 23.64 29.70 10.87
N GLY A 13 24.91 29.90 11.21
CA GLY A 13 25.67 28.96 12.05
C GLY A 13 25.10 28.84 13.47
N ALA A 14 24.67 29.96 14.07
CA ALA A 14 24.04 29.98 15.38
C ALA A 14 22.65 29.32 15.37
N MET A 15 21.85 29.56 14.32
CA MET A 15 20.52 28.99 14.15
C MET A 15 20.55 27.47 13.95
N HIS A 16 21.49 26.94 13.16
CA HIS A 16 21.66 25.49 13.03
C HIS A 16 22.02 24.83 14.36
N LYS A 17 22.97 25.41 15.11
CA LYS A 17 23.35 24.90 16.43
C LYS A 17 22.22 24.97 17.46
N ALA A 18 21.34 25.96 17.36
CA ALA A 18 20.16 26.05 18.23
C ALA A 18 19.10 25.00 17.88
N ILE A 19 18.89 24.71 16.59
CA ILE A 19 17.98 23.65 16.12
C ILE A 19 18.49 22.28 16.56
N ASP A 20 19.78 22.00 16.40
CA ASP A 20 20.36 20.71 16.81
C ASP A 20 20.21 20.48 18.33
N ARG A 21 20.46 21.50 19.15
CA ARG A 21 20.26 21.41 20.61
C ARG A 21 18.80 21.24 21.00
N ALA A 22 17.86 21.87 20.29
CA ALA A 22 16.43 21.71 20.53
C ALA A 22 15.94 20.30 20.18
N ILE A 23 16.48 19.70 19.11
CA ILE A 23 16.18 18.33 18.69
C ILE A 23 16.79 17.32 19.68
N GLU A 24 18.01 17.54 20.15
CA GLU A 24 18.70 16.66 21.10
C GLU A 24 18.05 16.64 22.51
N GLY A 25 17.40 17.74 22.93
CA GLY A 25 16.77 17.85 24.25
C GLY A 25 15.34 17.34 24.34
N THR A 26 14.62 17.21 23.21
CA THR A 26 13.17 16.98 23.22
C THR A 26 12.77 15.55 22.86
N LEU A 27 13.63 14.82 22.15
CA LEU A 27 13.32 13.44 21.76
C LEU A 27 13.99 12.45 22.72
N PRO A 28 13.25 11.55 23.38
CA PRO A 28 13.87 10.47 24.15
C PRO A 28 14.82 9.70 23.23
N ARG A 29 16.09 9.59 23.63
CA ARG A 29 17.07 8.75 22.94
C ARG A 29 16.58 7.31 23.05
N PHE A 30 15.81 6.86 22.06
CA PHE A 30 15.53 5.46 21.90
C PHE A 30 16.88 4.75 21.79
N PRO A 31 17.12 3.66 22.53
CA PRO A 31 18.32 2.86 22.33
C PRO A 31 18.42 2.58 20.83
N SER A 32 19.61 2.77 20.25
CA SER A 32 19.83 2.58 18.82
C SER A 32 19.65 1.10 18.49
N VAL A 33 18.40 0.65 18.38
CA VAL A 33 18.06 -0.69 17.98
C VAL A 33 18.51 -0.79 16.53
N ASN A 34 19.52 -1.63 16.29
CA ASN A 34 19.93 -1.93 14.94
C ASN A 34 18.81 -2.74 14.28
N VAL A 35 17.91 -2.03 13.59
CA VAL A 35 16.73 -2.60 12.94
C VAL A 35 17.13 -3.75 12.02
N GLY A 36 18.28 -3.63 11.32
CA GLY A 36 18.85 -4.69 10.50
C GLY A 36 19.18 -5.96 11.28
N GLN A 37 19.76 -5.85 12.48
CA GLN A 37 20.04 -7.01 13.34
C GLN A 37 18.75 -7.68 13.85
N VAL A 38 17.71 -6.91 14.18
CA VAL A 38 16.41 -7.47 14.59
C VAL A 38 15.74 -8.22 13.43
N LEU A 39 15.74 -7.61 12.24
CA LEU A 39 15.24 -8.22 10.99
C LEU A 39 15.93 -9.56 10.69
N GLN A 40 17.24 -9.65 10.90
CA GLN A 40 18.02 -10.87 10.67
C GLN A 40 17.80 -11.94 11.75
N ARG A 41 17.65 -11.55 13.03
CA ARG A 41 17.43 -12.49 14.14
C ARG A 41 16.03 -13.09 14.14
N HIS A 42 15.03 -12.32 13.73
CA HIS A 42 13.63 -12.76 13.70
C HIS A 42 12.97 -12.45 12.35
N PRO A 43 13.37 -13.12 11.25
CA PRO A 43 12.91 -12.79 9.90
C PRO A 43 11.40 -13.00 9.71
N PHE A 44 10.85 -14.07 10.31
CA PHE A 44 9.41 -14.33 10.27
C PHE A 44 8.61 -13.26 11.03
N ALA A 45 8.98 -12.98 12.29
CA ALA A 45 8.27 -12.00 13.11
C ALA A 45 8.35 -10.60 12.49
N SER A 46 9.51 -10.23 11.97
CA SER A 46 9.70 -8.93 11.30
C SER A 46 8.85 -8.83 10.04
N GLN A 47 8.82 -9.88 9.20
CA GLN A 47 7.96 -9.93 8.01
C GLN A 47 6.48 -9.82 8.38
N LEU A 48 6.04 -10.54 9.41
CA LEU A 48 4.67 -10.52 9.90
C LEU A 48 4.27 -9.12 10.36
N VAL A 49 5.08 -8.49 11.23
CA VAL A 49 4.82 -7.14 11.74
C VAL A 49 4.79 -6.11 10.61
N MET A 50 5.76 -6.14 9.70
CA MET A 50 5.79 -5.25 8.54
C MET A 50 4.56 -5.44 7.64
N SER A 51 4.14 -6.68 7.41
CA SER A 51 2.98 -6.97 6.56
C SER A 51 1.69 -6.44 7.18
N VAL A 52 1.49 -6.66 8.49
CA VAL A 52 0.33 -6.14 9.22
C VAL A 52 0.33 -4.61 9.21
N ALA A 53 1.45 -3.98 9.55
CA ALA A 53 1.59 -2.53 9.54
C ALA A 53 1.30 -1.95 8.16
N ASN A 54 1.81 -2.57 7.09
CA ASN A 54 1.63 -2.11 5.71
C ASN A 54 0.15 -2.18 5.29
N LEU A 55 -0.52 -3.31 5.54
CA LEU A 55 -1.91 -3.51 5.13
C LEU A 55 -2.89 -2.65 5.94
N VAL A 56 -2.69 -2.55 7.26
CA VAL A 56 -3.51 -1.70 8.14
C VAL A 56 -3.32 -0.23 7.77
N SER A 57 -2.09 0.23 7.59
CA SER A 57 -1.81 1.63 7.25
C SER A 57 -2.40 2.01 5.89
N ALA A 58 -2.31 1.12 4.89
CA ALA A 58 -2.93 1.33 3.59
C ALA A 58 -4.44 1.50 3.70
N ASP A 59 -5.11 0.62 4.44
CA ASP A 59 -6.56 0.69 4.64
C ASP A 59 -6.98 1.95 5.41
N LEU A 60 -6.28 2.29 6.50
CA LEU A 60 -6.54 3.51 7.27
C LEU A 60 -6.34 4.78 6.43
N LEU A 61 -5.31 4.82 5.60
CA LEU A 61 -5.07 5.93 4.67
C LEU A 61 -6.22 6.07 3.68
N VAL A 62 -6.71 4.97 3.11
CA VAL A 62 -7.87 5.01 2.22
C VAL A 62 -9.12 5.51 2.96
N GLN A 63 -9.41 4.98 4.14
CA GLN A 63 -10.58 5.38 4.93
C GLN A 63 -10.59 6.86 5.29
N THR A 64 -9.44 7.38 5.72
CA THR A 64 -9.32 8.74 6.26
C THR A 64 -9.02 9.78 5.18
N CYS A 65 -8.10 9.51 4.26
CA CYS A 65 -7.64 10.48 3.27
C CYS A 65 -8.42 10.43 1.95
N ILE A 66 -8.84 9.24 1.51
CA ILE A 66 -9.50 9.05 0.20
C ILE A 66 -11.01 9.07 0.36
N GLU A 67 -11.56 8.21 1.23
CA GLU A 67 -13.00 8.12 1.48
C GLU A 67 -13.50 9.21 2.43
N ARG A 68 -12.60 9.84 3.21
CA ARG A 68 -12.92 10.88 4.19
C ARG A 68 -14.03 10.47 5.16
N ARG A 69 -13.96 9.25 5.67
CA ARG A 69 -14.93 8.79 6.68
C ARG A 69 -14.68 9.48 8.02
N ASP A 70 -15.75 9.92 8.67
CA ASP A 70 -15.69 10.46 10.04
C ASP A 70 -15.32 9.38 11.07
N ARG A 71 -15.64 8.12 10.78
CA ARG A 71 -15.37 6.97 11.65
C ARG A 71 -14.68 5.86 10.88
N VAL A 72 -13.61 5.32 11.47
CA VAL A 72 -12.88 4.16 10.95
C VAL A 72 -13.72 2.90 11.12
N ASP A 73 -13.87 2.16 10.03
CA ASP A 73 -14.45 0.83 9.95
C ASP A 73 -13.42 -0.22 10.36
N TRP A 74 -13.38 -0.47 11.68
CA TRP A 74 -12.46 -1.45 12.27
C TRP A 74 -12.73 -2.89 11.83
N LYS A 75 -13.94 -3.22 11.36
CA LYS A 75 -14.23 -4.55 10.81
C LYS A 75 -13.51 -4.74 9.48
N ARG A 76 -13.50 -3.71 8.63
CA ARG A 76 -12.71 -3.73 7.39
C ARG A 76 -11.22 -3.82 7.67
N THR A 77 -10.72 -2.99 8.59
CA THR A 77 -9.29 -3.00 8.96
C THR A 77 -8.88 -4.34 9.58
N SER A 78 -9.75 -4.99 10.36
CA SER A 78 -9.46 -6.31 10.92
C SER A 78 -9.38 -7.40 9.85
N SER A 79 -10.22 -7.37 8.79
CA SER A 79 -10.05 -8.27 7.64
C SER A 79 -8.66 -8.14 7.00
N PHE A 80 -8.17 -6.90 6.80
CA PHE A 80 -6.84 -6.67 6.24
C PHE A 80 -5.72 -7.11 7.19
N ALA A 81 -5.87 -6.89 8.50
CA ALA A 81 -4.92 -7.37 9.50
C ALA A 81 -4.86 -8.91 9.53
N SER A 82 -6.01 -9.60 9.53
CA SER A 82 -6.08 -11.07 9.48
C SER A 82 -5.48 -11.62 8.19
N LEU A 83 -5.76 -10.98 7.04
CA LEU A 83 -5.12 -11.33 5.77
C LEU A 83 -3.60 -11.20 5.85
N ALA A 84 -3.11 -10.11 6.44
CA ALA A 84 -1.67 -9.88 6.60
C ALA A 84 -1.02 -10.97 7.46
N VAL A 85 -1.67 -11.40 8.54
CA VAL A 85 -1.16 -12.44 9.42
C VAL A 85 -1.14 -13.79 8.71
N VAL A 86 -2.28 -14.23 8.17
CA VAL A 86 -2.43 -15.59 7.67
C VAL A 86 -1.80 -15.77 6.30
N TYR A 87 -2.08 -14.87 5.36
CA TYR A 87 -1.53 -14.97 4.01
C TYR A 87 -0.08 -14.47 3.96
N SER A 88 0.16 -13.19 4.25
CA SER A 88 1.50 -12.61 4.06
C SER A 88 2.52 -13.10 5.08
N GLY A 89 2.12 -13.21 6.35
CA GLY A 89 2.95 -13.72 7.43
C GLY A 89 3.16 -15.22 7.35
N GLY A 90 2.07 -16.00 7.27
CA GLY A 90 2.13 -17.47 7.24
C GLY A 90 2.46 -18.04 5.86
N ILE A 91 1.45 -18.04 4.98
CA ILE A 91 1.50 -18.83 3.73
C ILE A 91 2.56 -18.31 2.76
N GLN A 92 2.61 -17.00 2.52
CA GLN A 92 3.56 -16.39 1.61
C GLN A 92 4.99 -16.57 2.09
N TYR A 93 5.27 -16.39 3.39
CA TYR A 93 6.59 -16.66 3.95
C TYR A 93 6.99 -18.12 3.75
N PHE A 94 6.10 -19.07 4.08
CA PHE A 94 6.36 -20.49 3.89
C PHE A 94 6.66 -20.82 2.42
N MET A 95 5.84 -20.33 1.49
CA MET A 95 6.03 -20.55 0.06
C MET A 95 7.34 -19.95 -0.45
N CYS A 96 7.66 -18.71 -0.08
CA CYS A 96 8.89 -18.05 -0.53
C CYS A 96 10.15 -18.68 0.07
N VAL A 97 10.14 -18.98 1.37
CA VAL A 97 11.35 -19.42 2.10
C VAL A 97 11.60 -20.92 1.98
N LYS A 98 10.55 -21.75 1.98
CA LYS A 98 10.67 -23.21 1.95
C LYS A 98 10.45 -23.78 0.56
N VAL A 99 9.38 -23.38 -0.12
CA VAL A 99 9.01 -24.00 -1.40
C VAL A 99 9.83 -23.44 -2.57
N PHE A 100 9.84 -22.12 -2.76
CA PHE A 100 10.52 -21.49 -3.91
C PHE A 100 12.04 -21.60 -3.83
N LYS A 101 12.62 -21.60 -2.63
CA LYS A 101 14.05 -21.87 -2.44
C LYS A 101 14.46 -23.24 -2.99
N ASN A 102 13.60 -24.24 -2.85
CA ASN A 102 13.86 -25.60 -3.32
C ASN A 102 13.48 -25.80 -4.78
N LEU A 103 12.39 -25.17 -5.24
CA LEU A 103 11.88 -25.35 -6.59
C LEU A 103 12.65 -24.52 -7.64
N PHE A 104 13.21 -23.38 -7.24
CA PHE A 104 13.87 -22.41 -8.13
C PHE A 104 15.18 -21.89 -7.51
N PRO A 105 16.19 -22.75 -7.32
CA PRO A 105 17.43 -22.38 -6.63
C PRO A 105 18.22 -21.28 -7.36
N GLU A 106 18.16 -21.24 -8.69
CA GLU A 106 18.90 -20.26 -9.50
C GLU A 106 18.33 -18.83 -9.38
N ALA A 107 17.03 -18.69 -9.08
CA ALA A 107 16.43 -17.38 -8.83
C ALA A 107 17.03 -16.70 -7.58
N THR A 108 17.41 -17.50 -6.56
CA THR A 108 18.07 -16.96 -5.36
C THR A 108 19.48 -16.46 -5.69
N LYS A 109 20.21 -17.16 -6.56
CA LYS A 109 21.57 -16.77 -6.97
C LYS A 109 21.61 -15.46 -7.75
N ILE A 110 20.58 -15.20 -8.56
CA ILE A 110 20.45 -13.92 -9.27
C ILE A 110 20.42 -12.72 -8.33
N THR A 111 19.83 -12.87 -7.14
CA THR A 111 19.71 -11.76 -6.19
C THR A 111 21.05 -11.23 -5.70
N GLN A 112 22.12 -12.03 -5.77
CA GLN A 112 23.45 -11.64 -5.31
C GLN A 112 24.32 -11.03 -6.42
N GLN A 113 23.83 -10.98 -7.66
CA GLN A 113 24.59 -10.51 -8.82
C GLN A 113 24.38 -9.01 -9.08
N SER A 114 25.34 -8.37 -9.75
CA SER A 114 25.15 -7.01 -10.27
C SER A 114 24.08 -6.99 -11.36
N PHE A 115 23.44 -5.83 -11.58
CA PHE A 115 22.36 -5.70 -12.58
C PHE A 115 22.76 -6.18 -13.98
N SER A 116 23.98 -5.85 -14.43
CA SER A 116 24.50 -6.30 -15.74
C SER A 116 24.67 -7.82 -15.82
N GLN A 117 25.13 -8.45 -14.74
CA GLN A 117 25.29 -9.91 -14.69
C GLN A 117 23.95 -10.63 -14.61
N MET A 118 22.99 -10.05 -13.88
CA MET A 118 21.63 -10.57 -13.79
C MET A 118 20.95 -10.66 -15.17
N LEU A 119 21.09 -9.64 -16.00
CA LEU A 119 20.52 -9.63 -17.36
C LEU A 119 21.14 -10.70 -18.28
N ARG A 120 22.38 -11.11 -18.01
CA ARG A 120 23.08 -12.17 -18.77
C ARG A 120 22.76 -13.58 -18.25
N ASN A 121 22.18 -13.70 -17.06
CA ASN A 121 21.87 -14.98 -16.44
C ASN A 121 20.50 -15.51 -16.88
N THR A 122 20.46 -16.10 -18.08
CA THR A 122 19.22 -16.62 -18.70
C THR A 122 18.53 -17.68 -17.84
N LYS A 123 19.29 -18.54 -17.16
CA LYS A 123 18.74 -19.60 -16.29
C LYS A 123 18.04 -19.02 -15.08
N GLY A 124 18.68 -18.09 -14.37
CA GLY A 124 18.05 -17.47 -13.20
C GLY A 124 16.87 -16.58 -13.61
N LEU A 125 16.90 -15.92 -14.77
CA LEU A 125 15.77 -15.13 -15.28
C LEU A 125 14.59 -16.04 -15.61
N SER A 126 14.84 -17.21 -16.21
CA SER A 126 13.81 -18.22 -16.44
C SER A 126 13.19 -18.70 -15.12
N ASP A 127 13.99 -19.02 -14.12
CA ASP A 127 13.49 -19.46 -12.81
C ASP A 127 12.73 -18.36 -12.08
N THR A 128 13.16 -17.11 -12.21
CA THR A 128 12.44 -15.94 -11.70
C THR A 128 11.09 -15.77 -12.41
N ALA A 129 11.05 -15.91 -13.73
CA ALA A 129 9.81 -15.87 -14.49
C ALA A 129 8.85 -17.01 -14.08
N LYS A 130 9.38 -18.20 -13.79
CA LYS A 130 8.57 -19.30 -13.24
C LYS A 130 8.03 -18.97 -11.85
N GLN A 131 8.81 -18.34 -10.97
CA GLN A 131 8.31 -17.87 -9.67
C GLN A 131 7.17 -16.87 -9.82
N VAL A 132 7.31 -15.89 -10.74
CA VAL A 132 6.25 -14.93 -11.07
C VAL A 132 5.01 -15.64 -11.58
N ALA A 133 5.18 -16.62 -12.47
CA ALA A 133 4.07 -17.38 -13.02
C ALA A 133 3.34 -18.18 -11.93
N VAL A 134 4.07 -18.92 -11.08
CA VAL A 134 3.45 -19.68 -9.97
C VAL A 134 2.76 -18.74 -9.00
N LYS A 135 3.36 -17.59 -8.67
CA LYS A 135 2.74 -16.61 -7.78
C LYS A 135 1.43 -16.09 -8.37
N ASN A 136 1.45 -15.62 -9.60
CA ASN A 136 0.32 -14.89 -10.19
C ASN A 136 -0.79 -15.81 -10.75
N PHE A 137 -0.44 -17.00 -11.26
CA PHE A 137 -1.41 -17.92 -11.85
C PHE A 137 -1.85 -19.05 -10.92
N PHE A 138 -1.10 -19.32 -9.85
CA PHE A 138 -1.48 -20.36 -8.88
C PHE A 138 -1.73 -19.79 -7.49
N LEU A 139 -0.75 -19.12 -6.91
CA LEU A 139 -0.86 -18.66 -5.52
C LEU A 139 -1.95 -17.58 -5.38
N SER A 140 -2.04 -16.65 -6.34
CA SER A 140 -3.03 -15.59 -6.26
C SER A 140 -4.48 -16.10 -6.48
N PRO A 141 -4.79 -16.89 -7.52
CA PRO A 141 -6.16 -17.33 -7.75
C PRO A 141 -6.65 -18.38 -6.75
N PHE A 142 -5.78 -19.28 -6.28
CA PHE A 142 -6.20 -20.43 -5.47
C PHE A 142 -5.95 -20.26 -3.97
N VAL A 143 -5.10 -19.30 -3.57
CA VAL A 143 -4.75 -19.10 -2.16
C VAL A 143 -5.07 -17.69 -1.70
N TYR A 144 -4.54 -16.67 -2.37
CA TYR A 144 -4.69 -15.28 -1.94
C TYR A 144 -6.15 -14.82 -1.93
N PHE A 145 -6.84 -14.91 -3.07
CA PHE A 145 -8.21 -14.43 -3.17
C PHE A 145 -9.19 -15.23 -2.30
N PRO A 146 -9.19 -16.57 -2.28
CA PRO A 146 -10.02 -17.33 -1.35
C PRO A 146 -9.81 -16.91 0.11
N THR A 147 -8.55 -16.71 0.52
CA THR A 147 -8.20 -16.25 1.88
C THR A 147 -8.74 -14.84 2.15
N PHE A 148 -8.61 -13.93 1.18
CA PHE A 148 -9.14 -12.57 1.28
C PHE A 148 -10.66 -12.54 1.42
N TYR A 149 -11.39 -13.26 0.56
CA TYR A 149 -12.86 -13.32 0.66
C TYR A 149 -13.31 -14.00 1.95
N PHE A 150 -12.56 -15.00 2.42
CA PHE A 150 -12.86 -15.66 3.70
C PHE A 150 -12.77 -14.67 4.88
N PHE A 151 -11.65 -13.95 5.03
CA PHE A 151 -11.51 -12.98 6.12
C PHE A 151 -12.40 -11.74 5.96
N LYS A 152 -12.72 -11.38 4.72
CA LYS A 152 -13.71 -10.35 4.43
C LYS A 152 -15.10 -10.73 4.93
N GLU A 153 -15.53 -11.97 4.65
CA GLU A 153 -16.82 -12.48 5.13
C GLU A 153 -16.83 -12.67 6.65
N LEU A 154 -15.72 -13.16 7.22
CA LEU A 154 -15.57 -13.37 8.66
C LEU A 154 -15.73 -12.07 9.45
N ALA A 155 -15.17 -10.95 8.98
CA ALA A 155 -15.32 -9.68 9.68
C ALA A 155 -16.72 -9.05 9.57
N HIS A 156 -17.48 -9.43 8.53
CA HIS A 156 -18.86 -8.96 8.30
C HIS A 156 -19.91 -10.01 8.68
N GLN A 157 -19.49 -11.02 9.43
CA GLN A 157 -20.33 -12.14 9.78
C GLN A 157 -21.57 -11.69 10.58
N LYS A 158 -22.74 -12.21 10.20
CA LYS A 158 -24.00 -12.02 10.94
C LYS A 158 -24.05 -13.00 12.12
N GLU A 159 -24.62 -12.58 13.24
CA GLU A 159 -24.84 -13.44 14.40
C GLU A 159 -25.56 -14.74 14.01
N GLY A 160 -25.11 -15.88 14.54
CA GLY A 160 -25.70 -17.20 14.28
C GLY A 160 -25.21 -17.93 13.02
N THR A 161 -24.32 -17.35 12.22
CA THR A 161 -23.74 -18.05 11.06
C THR A 161 -22.59 -18.98 11.47
N THR A 162 -22.52 -20.16 10.86
CA THR A 162 -21.46 -21.15 11.12
C THR A 162 -20.24 -20.90 10.24
N PHE A 163 -19.04 -21.27 10.71
CA PHE A 163 -17.79 -21.19 9.93
C PHE A 163 -17.91 -21.77 8.50
N SER A 164 -18.58 -22.93 8.36
CA SER A 164 -18.79 -23.58 7.06
C SER A 164 -19.65 -22.73 6.11
N GLN A 165 -20.62 -21.99 6.63
CA GLN A 165 -21.46 -21.08 5.84
C GLN A 165 -20.66 -19.85 5.40
N THR A 166 -19.82 -19.30 6.27
CA THR A 166 -18.89 -18.20 5.95
C THR A 166 -17.96 -18.62 4.81
N ALA A 167 -17.35 -19.80 4.90
CA ALA A 167 -16.46 -20.33 3.88
C ALA A 167 -17.16 -20.54 2.53
N ARG A 168 -18.36 -21.15 2.54
CA ARG A 168 -19.15 -21.34 1.31
C ARG A 168 -19.52 -20.01 0.65
N THR A 169 -19.94 -19.04 1.45
CA THR A 169 -20.31 -17.70 0.96
C THR A 169 -19.10 -16.97 0.37
N ALA A 170 -17.96 -17.03 1.04
CA ALA A 170 -16.71 -16.45 0.56
C ALA A 170 -16.29 -17.04 -0.80
N ILE A 171 -16.34 -18.37 -0.94
CA ILE A 171 -15.98 -19.06 -2.19
C ILE A 171 -16.98 -18.73 -3.30
N SER A 172 -18.29 -18.66 -3.01
CA SER A 172 -19.30 -18.29 -4.01
C SER A 172 -19.05 -16.88 -4.55
N LYS A 173 -18.86 -15.90 -3.66
CA LYS A 173 -18.56 -14.51 -4.04
C LYS A 173 -17.26 -14.40 -4.83
N TYR A 174 -16.23 -15.16 -4.44
CA TYR A 174 -15.00 -15.19 -5.20
C TYR A 174 -15.21 -15.78 -6.59
N ARG A 175 -15.95 -16.88 -6.73
CA ARG A 175 -16.21 -17.54 -8.02
C ARG A 175 -16.89 -16.62 -9.02
N GLU A 176 -17.84 -15.81 -8.57
CA GLU A 176 -18.56 -14.83 -9.39
C GLU A 176 -17.62 -13.72 -9.92
N GLU A 177 -16.69 -13.25 -9.08
CA GLU A 177 -15.78 -12.16 -9.42
C GLU A 177 -14.40 -12.66 -9.89
N MET A 178 -14.19 -13.98 -9.97
CA MET A 178 -12.88 -14.60 -10.10
C MET A 178 -12.10 -14.07 -11.30
N VAL A 179 -12.74 -14.02 -12.47
CA VAL A 179 -12.08 -13.57 -13.71
C VAL A 179 -11.72 -12.09 -13.63
N ALA A 180 -12.63 -11.25 -13.14
CA ALA A 180 -12.41 -9.81 -13.02
C ALA A 180 -11.29 -9.50 -12.02
N GLN A 181 -11.31 -10.13 -10.85
CA GLN A 181 -10.30 -9.94 -9.80
C GLN A 181 -8.92 -10.45 -10.22
N ASN A 182 -8.84 -11.64 -10.81
CA ASN A 182 -7.57 -12.16 -11.31
C ASN A 182 -7.03 -11.32 -12.48
N LYS A 183 -7.87 -10.84 -13.39
CA LYS A 183 -7.43 -9.94 -14.47
C LYS A 183 -6.89 -8.62 -13.91
N ALA A 184 -7.55 -8.02 -12.92
CA ALA A 184 -7.07 -6.83 -12.25
C ALA A 184 -5.74 -7.06 -11.52
N LEU A 185 -5.62 -8.20 -10.83
CA LEU A 185 -4.38 -8.62 -10.17
C LEU A 185 -3.23 -8.78 -11.17
N LEU A 186 -3.44 -9.52 -12.26
CA LEU A 186 -2.41 -9.73 -13.28
C LEU A 186 -1.96 -8.42 -13.92
N LYS A 187 -2.91 -7.52 -14.23
CA LYS A 187 -2.61 -6.19 -14.78
C LYS A 187 -1.74 -5.34 -13.85
N PHE A 188 -1.90 -5.49 -12.54
CA PHE A 188 -1.10 -4.76 -11.57
C PHE A 188 0.24 -5.45 -11.29
N TRP A 189 0.20 -6.74 -10.98
CA TRP A 189 1.34 -7.47 -10.45
C TRP A 189 2.33 -7.91 -11.52
N ILE A 190 1.93 -8.23 -12.76
CA ILE A 190 2.91 -8.60 -13.79
C ILE A 190 3.87 -7.42 -14.09
N PRO A 191 3.39 -6.20 -14.38
CA PRO A 191 4.28 -5.06 -14.58
C PRO A 191 5.11 -4.72 -13.33
N ALA A 192 4.49 -4.74 -12.15
CA ALA A 192 5.19 -4.48 -10.89
C ALA A 192 6.31 -5.51 -10.65
N ASP A 193 6.02 -6.80 -10.86
CA ASP A 193 7.00 -7.87 -10.75
C ASP A 193 8.14 -7.68 -11.74
N CYS A 194 7.85 -7.39 -13.02
CA CYS A 194 8.89 -7.09 -14.01
C CYS A 194 9.83 -5.98 -13.54
N VAL A 195 9.29 -4.88 -13.01
CA VAL A 195 10.11 -3.79 -12.44
C VAL A 195 10.90 -4.28 -11.23
N ILE A 196 10.24 -4.92 -10.26
CA ILE A 196 10.88 -5.43 -9.03
C ILE A 196 12.05 -6.35 -9.37
N PHE A 197 11.92 -7.23 -10.36
CA PHE A 197 13.00 -8.16 -10.74
C PHE A 197 14.16 -7.48 -11.44
N LEU A 198 13.95 -6.31 -12.06
CA LEU A 198 15.02 -5.49 -12.62
C LEU A 198 15.78 -4.72 -11.53
N LEU A 199 15.25 -4.59 -10.31
CA LEU A 199 15.92 -3.82 -9.27
C LEU A 199 16.96 -4.66 -8.51
N PRO A 200 18.02 -4.02 -7.98
CA PRO A 200 19.00 -4.69 -7.14
C PRO A 200 18.32 -5.21 -5.85
N LEU A 201 18.86 -6.30 -5.28
CA LEU A 201 18.23 -7.03 -4.17
C LEU A 201 17.80 -6.16 -3.00
N TRP A 202 18.63 -5.20 -2.61
CA TRP A 202 18.33 -4.27 -1.50
C TRP A 202 17.10 -3.40 -1.77
N LEU A 203 16.77 -3.13 -3.03
CA LEU A 203 15.61 -2.31 -3.43
C LEU A 203 14.36 -3.15 -3.73
N ARG A 204 14.51 -4.45 -4.01
CA ARG A 204 13.38 -5.34 -4.30
C ARG A 204 12.38 -5.39 -3.16
N LEU A 205 12.86 -5.60 -1.94
CA LEU A 205 12.00 -5.75 -0.77
C LEU A 205 11.20 -4.45 -0.49
N PRO A 206 11.83 -3.26 -0.43
CA PRO A 206 11.09 -1.99 -0.38
C PRO A 206 10.05 -1.84 -1.49
N MET A 207 10.39 -2.19 -2.74
CA MET A 207 9.46 -2.05 -3.87
C MET A 207 8.29 -3.04 -3.83
N ILE A 208 8.49 -4.25 -3.30
CA ILE A 208 7.41 -5.21 -3.03
C ILE A 208 6.44 -4.63 -1.99
N HIS A 209 6.95 -4.03 -0.90
CA HIS A 209 6.11 -3.42 0.13
C HIS A 209 5.36 -2.20 -0.39
N ALA A 210 6.03 -1.35 -1.16
CA ALA A 210 5.42 -0.19 -1.81
C ALA A 210 4.30 -0.61 -2.79
N SER A 211 4.55 -1.62 -3.63
CA SER A 211 3.55 -2.15 -4.56
C SER A 211 2.39 -2.81 -3.81
N SER A 212 2.69 -3.55 -2.74
CA SER A 212 1.67 -4.13 -1.85
C SER A 212 0.81 -3.06 -1.20
N PHE A 213 1.38 -1.93 -0.78
CA PHE A 213 0.65 -0.81 -0.20
C PHE A 213 -0.34 -0.22 -1.21
N VAL A 214 0.09 -0.01 -2.46
CA VAL A 214 -0.78 0.47 -3.55
C VAL A 214 -1.90 -0.52 -3.80
N TRP A 215 -1.58 -1.79 -3.97
CA TRP A 215 -2.56 -2.84 -4.25
C TRP A 215 -3.61 -2.95 -3.14
N THR A 216 -3.17 -2.94 -1.88
CA THR A 216 -4.07 -2.93 -0.72
C THR A 216 -4.94 -1.67 -0.70
N SER A 217 -4.38 -0.51 -1.05
CA SER A 217 -5.15 0.73 -1.13
C SER A 217 -6.27 0.63 -2.18
N ILE A 218 -5.98 0.04 -3.35
CA ILE A 218 -6.99 -0.24 -4.39
C ILE A 218 -8.07 -1.19 -3.87
N LEU A 219 -7.67 -2.30 -3.23
CA LEU A 219 -8.63 -3.28 -2.68
C LEU A 219 -9.50 -2.70 -1.56
N SER A 220 -8.91 -1.86 -0.72
CA SER A 220 -9.60 -1.14 0.35
C SER A 220 -10.64 -0.18 -0.23
N ALA A 221 -10.27 0.64 -1.22
CA ALA A 221 -11.17 1.57 -1.88
C ALA A 221 -12.35 0.85 -2.56
N ARG A 222 -12.08 -0.26 -3.27
CA ARG A 222 -13.11 -1.09 -3.91
C ARG A 222 -14.05 -1.76 -2.89
N SER A 223 -13.51 -2.15 -1.73
CA SER A 223 -14.32 -2.72 -0.66
C SER A 223 -15.18 -1.68 0.04
N GLY A 224 -14.68 -0.44 0.18
CA GLY A 224 -15.45 0.70 0.69
C GLY A 224 -16.60 1.14 -0.22
N ALA A 225 -16.39 1.12 -1.54
CA ALA A 225 -17.41 1.51 -2.52
C ALA A 225 -18.68 0.66 -2.45
N LYS A 226 -18.56 -0.64 -2.15
CA LYS A 226 -19.71 -1.57 -2.03
C LYS A 226 -20.56 -1.36 -0.77
N HIS A 227 -20.09 -0.55 0.20
CA HIS A 227 -20.72 -0.39 1.51
C HIS A 227 -21.37 0.98 1.74
N LYS A 228 -21.44 1.87 0.74
CA LYS A 228 -22.17 3.14 0.88
C LYS A 228 -23.63 2.86 1.27
N PRO A 229 -24.08 3.25 2.47
CA PRO A 229 -25.48 3.15 2.83
C PRO A 229 -26.28 4.12 1.97
N LEU A 230 -27.46 3.68 1.55
CA LEU A 230 -28.46 4.38 0.73
C LEU A 230 -28.84 5.79 1.24
N ALA A 231 -28.40 6.18 2.43
CA ALA A 231 -28.63 7.49 3.04
C ALA A 231 -27.93 8.65 2.30
N SER A 232 -26.83 8.41 1.59
CA SER A 232 -26.19 9.46 0.77
C SER A 232 -26.85 9.64 -0.60
N THR A 233 -27.45 8.59 -1.16
CA THR A 233 -28.28 8.67 -2.37
C THR A 233 -29.62 9.34 -2.09
N LEU A 234 -30.20 9.14 -0.89
CA LEU A 234 -31.42 9.84 -0.48
C LEU A 234 -31.21 11.33 -0.15
N ARG A 235 -29.98 11.74 0.21
CA ARG A 235 -29.64 13.16 0.35
C ARG A 235 -29.41 13.85 -1.00
N SER A 236 -28.77 13.18 -1.97
CA SER A 236 -28.62 13.76 -3.30
C SER A 236 -29.97 13.86 -4.01
N THR A 237 -30.88 12.89 -3.83
CA THR A 237 -32.25 13.02 -4.36
C THR A 237 -33.14 14.00 -3.59
N SER A 238 -32.85 14.34 -2.32
CA SER A 238 -33.58 15.42 -1.63
C SER A 238 -33.12 16.81 -2.07
N GLU A 239 -31.86 16.97 -2.47
CA GLU A 239 -31.35 18.24 -3.03
C GLU A 239 -31.81 18.45 -4.49
N ASP A 240 -32.03 17.38 -5.26
CA ASP A 240 -32.52 17.46 -6.64
C ASP A 240 -34.06 17.63 -6.77
N VAL A 241 -34.83 17.49 -5.68
CA VAL A 241 -36.30 17.70 -5.68
C VAL A 241 -36.69 19.16 -5.34
N CYS A 242 -35.74 20.02 -4.95
CA CYS A 242 -36.01 21.44 -4.71
C CYS A 242 -35.81 22.34 -5.96
N VAL A 243 -35.80 21.78 -7.17
CA VAL A 243 -35.78 22.55 -8.43
C VAL A 243 -37.19 22.68 -9.00
N LEU A 244 -38.08 23.34 -8.26
CA LEU A 244 -39.29 23.97 -8.78
C LEU A 244 -39.53 25.31 -8.06
N HIS A 245 -38.65 26.29 -8.28
CA HIS A 245 -39.07 27.68 -8.48
C HIS A 245 -37.91 28.54 -9.03
N PRO A 246 -38.15 29.41 -10.04
CA PRO A 246 -37.12 30.26 -10.61
C PRO A 246 -36.96 31.57 -9.81
N LYS A 247 -35.74 32.11 -9.87
CA LYS A 247 -35.24 33.39 -9.33
C LYS A 247 -34.55 33.27 -7.96
N LEU A 248 -33.21 33.24 -7.99
CA LEU A 248 -32.40 34.33 -7.45
C LEU A 248 -30.95 34.21 -7.93
N ARG A 249 -30.56 35.22 -8.72
CA ARG A 249 -29.23 35.53 -9.21
C ARG A 249 -28.43 36.15 -8.06
N ILE A 250 -27.32 35.53 -7.63
CA ILE A 250 -26.16 36.25 -7.08
C ILE A 250 -24.86 35.56 -7.54
N GLN A 251 -24.09 36.30 -8.34
CA GLN A 251 -22.68 36.05 -8.62
C GLN A 251 -21.84 36.19 -7.35
N LYS A 252 -20.80 35.36 -7.20
CA LYS A 252 -19.47 35.89 -6.85
C LYS A 252 -18.34 34.94 -7.25
N SER A 253 -17.45 35.50 -8.06
CA SER A 253 -16.13 35.01 -8.42
C SER A 253 -15.17 35.00 -7.22
N MET A 254 -14.25 34.03 -7.17
CA MET A 254 -12.82 34.28 -6.93
C MET A 254 -12.00 32.98 -7.03
N THR A 255 -11.11 32.92 -8.02
CA THR A 255 -9.78 32.29 -7.92
C THR A 255 -8.78 33.42 -7.57
N PRO A 256 -7.51 33.20 -7.13
CA PRO A 256 -6.63 32.11 -7.54
C PRO A 256 -5.58 31.56 -6.53
N LYS A 257 -5.09 30.36 -6.91
CA LYS A 257 -3.71 29.82 -6.84
C LYS A 257 -2.84 30.16 -5.61
N THR A 258 -2.63 29.16 -4.76
CA THR A 258 -1.48 29.10 -3.85
C THR A 258 -0.38 28.24 -4.49
N VAL A 259 0.75 28.88 -4.83
CA VAL A 259 2.00 28.23 -5.23
C VAL A 259 2.75 27.84 -3.96
N ILE A 260 3.06 26.55 -3.79
CA ILE A 260 3.87 26.05 -2.68
C ILE A 260 5.35 26.07 -3.11
N PRO A 261 6.25 26.74 -2.37
CA PRO A 261 7.67 26.78 -2.69
C PRO A 261 8.36 25.45 -2.38
N TRP A 262 9.15 24.95 -3.33
CA TRP A 262 10.03 23.81 -3.15
C TRP A 262 11.32 24.27 -2.44
N THR A 263 11.45 23.98 -1.15
CA THR A 263 12.74 24.09 -0.44
C THR A 263 13.11 22.73 0.14
N THR A 264 14.17 22.17 -0.44
CA THR A 264 15.07 21.09 0.04
C THR A 264 14.69 20.40 1.34
N ALA A 265 13.87 19.33 1.24
CA ALA A 265 13.76 18.29 2.26
C ALA A 265 14.57 17.07 1.81
N THR A 266 15.35 16.52 2.73
CA THR A 266 16.25 15.38 2.56
C THR A 266 15.55 14.12 2.05
N SER A 267 16.33 13.30 1.33
CA SER A 267 15.94 12.46 0.19
C SER A 267 15.17 11.16 0.48
N THR A 268 14.34 11.09 1.51
CA THR A 268 13.44 9.93 1.72
C THR A 268 12.00 10.37 1.93
N ALA A 269 11.76 11.35 2.81
CA ALA A 269 10.44 11.91 3.04
C ALA A 269 9.88 12.60 1.78
N ALA A 270 10.72 13.25 0.97
CA ALA A 270 10.30 13.85 -0.30
C ALA A 270 9.96 12.80 -1.36
N LEU A 271 10.67 11.67 -1.39
CA LEU A 271 10.35 10.54 -2.26
C LEU A 271 9.09 9.82 -1.80
N GLU A 272 8.91 9.62 -0.50
CA GLU A 272 7.69 9.09 0.10
C GLU A 272 6.50 10.01 -0.17
N ALA A 273 6.62 11.32 0.04
CA ALA A 273 5.57 12.30 -0.25
C ALA A 273 5.27 12.41 -1.74
N ALA A 274 6.27 12.40 -2.62
CA ALA A 274 6.07 12.38 -4.07
C ALA A 274 5.42 11.07 -4.53
N PHE A 275 5.79 9.95 -3.93
CA PHE A 275 5.19 8.64 -4.18
C PHE A 275 3.74 8.60 -3.69
N LEU A 276 3.46 9.07 -2.47
CA LEU A 276 2.11 9.24 -1.91
C LEU A 276 1.25 10.19 -2.75
N ALA A 277 1.83 11.29 -3.24
CA ALA A 277 1.12 12.24 -4.11
C ALA A 277 0.83 11.64 -5.50
N ALA A 278 1.80 10.91 -6.08
CA ALA A 278 1.62 10.20 -7.33
C ALA A 278 0.58 9.06 -7.18
N GLN A 279 0.59 8.35 -6.06
CA GLN A 279 -0.41 7.34 -5.70
C GLN A 279 -1.79 7.97 -5.54
N CYS A 280 -1.92 9.07 -4.78
CA CYS A 280 -3.18 9.78 -4.62
C CYS A 280 -3.74 10.28 -5.96
N ARG A 281 -2.86 10.63 -6.92
CA ARG A 281 -3.26 11.03 -8.27
C ARG A 281 -3.67 9.82 -9.12
N PHE A 282 -2.95 8.71 -9.04
CA PHE A 282 -3.26 7.45 -9.72
C PHE A 282 -4.56 6.80 -9.21
N LEU A 283 -4.85 6.87 -7.90
CA LEU A 283 -6.09 6.34 -7.32
C LEU A 283 -7.33 7.20 -7.62
N ARG A 284 -7.13 8.46 -8.06
CA ARG A 284 -8.22 9.36 -8.45
C ARG A 284 -8.57 9.30 -9.94
N THR A 285 -7.81 8.57 -10.77
CA THR A 285 -8.18 8.43 -12.17
C THR A 285 -9.41 7.52 -12.28
N PRO A 286 -10.49 7.97 -12.95
CA PRO A 286 -11.74 7.22 -13.03
C PRO A 286 -11.56 5.85 -13.68
N GLU A 287 -10.60 5.72 -14.60
CA GLU A 287 -10.26 4.44 -15.23
C GLU A 287 -9.83 3.37 -14.23
N VAL A 288 -9.09 3.73 -13.17
CA VAL A 288 -8.64 2.79 -12.13
C VAL A 288 -9.79 2.32 -11.23
N MET A 289 -10.84 3.14 -11.08
CA MET A 289 -12.03 2.80 -10.29
C MET A 289 -13.10 2.03 -11.09
N THR A 290 -13.01 2.00 -12.42
CA THR A 290 -13.91 1.23 -13.30
C THR A 290 -13.47 -0.22 -13.57
N PHE A 291 -12.42 -0.71 -12.88
CA PHE A 291 -11.96 -2.11 -12.95
C PHE A 291 -12.50 -2.99 -11.82
#